data_AF-A0A964PPQ2-F1
#
_entry.id   AF-A0A964PPQ2-F1
#
_cell.length_a   1.000
_cell.length_b   1.000
_cell.length_c   1.000
_cell.angle_alpha   90.00
_cell.angle_beta   90.00
_cell.angle_gamma   90.00
#
_symmetry.space_group_name_H-M   'P 1'
#
loop_
_entity.id
_entity.type
_entity.pdbx_description
1 polymer ?
#
loop_
_entity_poly.entity_id
_entity_poly.type
_entity_poly.pdbx_seq_one_letter_code
_entity_poly.pdbx_strand_id
1 'polypeptide(L)' 'MVIWSAPAKADLRAIHEFIAHDSRFYAKKILQDIVEKSQVLRALPRAGRVVPELSEPDIRKIAACVPHHL' A
#
# COMPACT_ATOMS: atom_id res chain seq x y z
N MET A 1 9.93 -12.18 0.81
CA MET A 1 8.50 -12.01 0.46
C MET A 1 7.85 -11.34 1.65
N VAL A 2 7.04 -10.29 1.46
CA VAL A 2 6.33 -9.65 2.57
C VAL A 2 5.11 -10.48 2.95
N ILE A 3 4.77 -10.50 4.24
CA ILE A 3 3.58 -11.19 4.75
C ILE A 3 2.50 -10.14 4.97
N TRP A 4 1.39 -10.28 4.26
CA TRP A 4 0.22 -9.42 4.41
C TRP A 4 -0.74 -10.02 5.43
N SER A 5 -1.16 -9.21 6.40
CA SER A 5 -2.21 -9.59 7.35
C SER A 5 -3.56 -9.79 6.63
N ALA A 6 -4.44 -10.58 7.24
CA ALA A 6 -5.81 -10.74 6.74
C ALA A 6 -6.56 -9.40 6.55
N PRO A 7 -6.55 -8.46 7.51
CA PRO A 7 -7.18 -7.15 7.31
C PRO A 7 -6.55 -6.37 6.16
N ALA A 8 -5.23 -6.36 6.01
CA ALA A 8 -4.58 -5.64 4.92
C ALA A 8 -4.99 -6.18 3.52
N LYS A 9 -5.21 -7.49 3.40
CA LYS A 9 -5.74 -8.08 2.15
C LYS A 9 -7.19 -7.68 1.88
N ALA A 10 -8.01 -7.52 2.93
CA ALA A 10 -9.37 -7.04 2.81
C ALA A 10 -9.40 -5.56 2.38
N ASP A 11 -8.52 -4.74 2.97
CA ASP A 11 -8.39 -3.32 2.61
C ASP A 11 -7.98 -3.14 1.14
N LEU A 12 -7.01 -3.92 0.66
CA LEU A 12 -6.62 -3.91 -0.75
C LEU A 12 -7.79 -4.24 -1.70
N ARG A 13 -8.66 -5.17 -1.28
CA ARG A 13 -9.86 -5.54 -2.05
C ARG A 13 -10.90 -4.42 -2.04
N ALA A 14 -11.14 -3.81 -0.88
CA ALA A 14 -12.07 -2.69 -0.75
C ALA A 14 -11.63 -1.48 -1.59
N ILE A 15 -10.33 -1.15 -1.55
CA ILE A 15 -9.74 -0.09 -2.38
C ILE A 15 -9.95 -0.40 -3.88
N HIS A 16 -9.67 -1.65 -4.30
CA HIS A 16 -9.89 -2.08 -5.68
C HIS A 16 -11.35 -1.91 -6.08
N GLU A 17 -12.29 -2.44 -5.30
CA GLU A 17 -13.72 -2.42 -5.60
C GLU A 17 -14.26 -0.99 -5.68
N PHE A 18 -13.81 -0.11 -4.79
CA PHE A 18 -14.17 1.31 -4.81
C PHE A 18 -13.74 1.99 -6.11
N ILE A 19 -12.46 1.88 -6.50
CA ILE A 19 -11.93 2.53 -7.70
C ILE A 19 -12.45 1.85 -8.97
N ALA A 20 -12.69 0.54 -8.93
CA ALA A 20 -13.17 -0.23 -10.08
C ALA A 20 -14.59 0.16 -10.51
N HIS A 21 -15.34 0.85 -9.64
CA HIS A 21 -16.61 1.49 -9.99
C HIS A 21 -16.43 2.50 -11.14
N ASP A 22 -15.39 3.33 -11.06
CA ASP A 22 -15.09 4.35 -12.06
C ASP A 22 -14.15 3.83 -13.15
N SER A 23 -13.09 3.12 -12.77
CA SER A 23 -12.10 2.58 -13.70
C SER A 23 -11.37 1.35 -13.16
N ARG A 24 -11.69 0.20 -13.76
CA ARG A 24 -10.97 -1.08 -13.49
C ARG A 24 -9.48 -1.00 -13.83
N PHE A 25 -9.12 -0.22 -14.86
CA PHE A 25 -7.73 -0.03 -15.25
C PHE A 25 -6.95 0.68 -14.13
N TYR A 26 -7.50 1.76 -13.59
CA TYR A 26 -6.85 2.50 -12.49
C TYR A 26 -6.86 1.71 -11.18
N ALA A 27 -7.94 0.99 -10.88
CA ALA A 27 -7.99 0.09 -9.72
C ALA A 27 -6.83 -0.90 -9.73
N LYS A 28 -6.59 -1.56 -10.88
CA LYS A 28 -5.46 -2.48 -11.04
C LYS A 28 -4.11 -1.77 -10.89
N LYS A 29 -3.94 -0.60 -11.51
CA LYS A 29 -2.70 0.18 -11.45
C LYS A 29 -2.34 0.59 -10.01
N ILE A 30 -3.33 0.99 -9.23
CA ILE A 30 -3.14 1.40 -7.83
C ILE A 30 -2.76 0.21 -6.95
N LEU A 31 -3.45 -0.93 -7.11
CA LEU A 31 -3.07 -2.14 -6.37
C LEU A 31 -1.64 -2.59 -6.72
N GLN A 32 -1.27 -2.47 -8.00
CA GLN A 32 0.07 -2.80 -8.44
C GLN A 32 1.13 -1.89 -7.80
N ASP A 33 0.93 -0.57 -7.76
CA ASP A 33 1.85 0.36 -7.08
C ASP A 33 2.01 0.03 -5.59
N ILE A 34 0.91 -0.26 -4.89
CA ILE A 34 0.96 -0.63 -3.46
C ILE A 34 1.78 -1.91 -3.25
N VAL A 35 1.54 -2.93 -4.07
CA VAL A 35 2.27 -4.21 -3.99
C VAL A 35 3.74 -4.01 -4.34
N GLU A 36 4.07 -3.29 -5.40
CA GLU A 36 5.45 -3.02 -5.82
C GLU A 36 6.23 -2.26 -4.74
N LYS A 37 5.63 -1.25 -4.11
CA LYS A 37 6.29 -0.55 -3.00
C LYS A 37 6.54 -1.44 -1.79
N SER A 38 5.65 -2.39 -1.50
CA SER A 38 5.88 -3.36 -0.43
C SER A 38 7.08 -4.27 -0.72
N GLN A 39 7.42 -4.52 -1.99
CA GLN A 39 8.55 -5.38 -2.35
C GLN A 39 9.90 -4.76 -2.00
N VAL A 40 10.00 -3.42 -1.96
CA VAL A 40 11.21 -2.70 -1.51
C VAL A 40 11.60 -3.10 -0.09
N LEU A 41 10.62 -3.42 0.77
CA LEU A 41 10.87 -3.86 2.15
C LEU A 41 11.69 -5.15 2.23
N ARG A 42 11.72 -5.96 1.16
CA ARG A 42 12.56 -7.16 1.12
C ARG A 42 14.05 -6.82 1.18
N ALA A 43 14.47 -5.73 0.54
CA ALA A 43 15.86 -5.28 0.52
C ALA A 43 16.14 -4.23 1.59
N LEU A 44 15.15 -3.37 1.88
CA LEU A 44 15.25 -2.25 2.81
C LEU A 44 14.14 -2.34 3.85
N PRO A 45 14.25 -3.21 4.87
CA PRO A 45 13.18 -3.45 5.84
C PRO A 45 12.84 -2.22 6.70
N ARG A 46 13.77 -1.26 6.80
CA ARG A 46 13.57 0.01 7.52
C ARG A 46 13.16 1.18 6.61
N ALA A 47 12.86 0.92 5.34
CA ALA A 47 12.37 1.94 4.42
C ALA A 47 11.06 2.56 4.93
N GLY A 48 10.86 3.84 4.62
CA GLY A 48 9.73 4.62 5.11
C GLY A 48 10.06 5.49 6.32
N ARG A 49 9.05 6.24 6.76
CA ARG A 49 9.15 7.14 7.91
C ARG A 49 8.54 6.47 9.14
N VAL A 50 9.14 6.68 10.31
CA VAL A 50 8.51 6.31 11.59
C VAL A 50 7.22 7.13 11.75
N VAL A 51 6.19 6.50 12.29
CA VAL A 51 4.89 7.14 12.56
C VAL A 51 4.93 7.72 13.98
N PRO A 52 5.16 9.04 14.16
CA PRO A 52 5.31 9.63 15.49
C PRO A 52 4.04 9.49 16.33
N GLU A 53 2.87 9.43 15.71
CA GLU A 53 1.57 9.31 16.37
C GLU A 53 1.41 7.99 17.14
N LEU A 54 2.12 6.94 16.73
CA LEU A 54 2.06 5.62 17.37
C LEU A 54 3.15 5.42 18.42
N SER A 55 4.14 6.32 18.52
CA SER A 55 5.31 6.18 19.43
C SER A 55 6.05 4.84 19.34
N GLU A 56 5.89 4.10 18.26
CA GLU A 56 6.49 2.79 18.02
C GLU A 56 7.49 2.86 16.86
N PRO A 57 8.81 2.70 17.11
CA PRO A 57 9.85 2.88 16.08
C PRO A 57 9.87 1.77 15.02
N ASP A 58 9.20 0.66 15.29
CA ASP A 58 9.04 -0.48 14.39
C ASP A 58 7.87 -0.29 13.41
N ILE A 59 6.93 0.62 13.71
CA ILE A 59 5.83 0.96 12.81
C ILE A 59 6.28 2.06 11.85
N ARG A 60 6.27 1.73 10.56
CA ARG A 60 6.76 2.60 9.49
C ARG A 60 5.71 2.78 8.41
N LYS A 61 5.63 4.00 7.89
CA LYS A 61 4.77 4.37 6.77
C LYS A 61 5.57 4.52 5.49
N ILE A 62 5.09 3.88 4.43
CA ILE A 62 5.54 4.07 3.05
C ILE A 62 4.38 4.68 2.27
N ALA A 63 4.62 5.79 1.58
CA ALA A 63 3.61 6.42 0.74
C ALA A 63 3.55 5.72 -0.62
N ALA A 64 2.37 5.21 -0.99
CA ALA A 64 2.04 4.83 -2.36
C ALA A 64 1.73 6.09 -3.20
N CYS A 65 2.15 6.10 -4.46
CA CYS A 65 1.91 7.24 -5.35
C CYS A 65 0.66 6.93 -6.17
N VAL A 66 -0.45 7.56 -5.82
CA VAL A 66 -1.66 7.45 -6.63
C VAL A 66 -1.57 8.50 -7.74
N PRO A 67 -1.72 8.11 -9.03
CA PRO A 67 -1.72 9.08 -10.12
C PRO A 67 -2.86 10.09 -9.94
N HIS A 68 -2.52 11.38 -10.06
CA HIS A 68 -3.41 12.52 -9.74
C HIS A 68 -4.54 12.77 -10.77
N HIS A 69 -4.75 11.84 -11.72
CA HIS A 69 -5.74 11.95 -12.80
C HIS A 69 -6.77 10.81 -12.74
N LEU A 70 -7.22 10.48 -11.53
CA LEU A 70 -8.49 9.77 -11.35
C LEU A 70 -9.65 10.74 -11.58
#